data_AF-A0A0F9PWU0-F1
#
_entry.id   AF-A0A0F9PWU0-F1
#
_cell.length_a   1.000
_cell.length_b   1.000
_cell.length_c   1.000
_cell.angle_alpha   90.00
_cell.angle_beta   90.00
_cell.angle_gamma   90.00
#
_symmetry.space_group_name_H-M   'P 1'
#
loop_
_entity.id
_entity.type
_entity.pdbx_description
1 polymer ?
#
loop_
_entity_poly.entity_id
_entity_poly.type
_entity_poly.pdbx_seq_one_letter_code
_entity_poly.pdbx_strand_id
1 'polypeptide(L)'
;MDDTVKGEQPDTSSLLKDFVVGRTSVSTRTNIINGSISKETTWSIKLMTRTAGDYTIPAFSIAGVSSAPIALKVAERSKDAQQNNDIFIKASLANDSLFVQEAGVYTVKLYLAKELLDGNLSTPTMPDAQLSQIGKQTENYELIDGKRYLVITREYLVQPQKSGSYTIQAPAFQGRIRQDYRQLDVSALGEDVNIEIKPIPNDYQGAWLPSELVSLDEQWQPEDDTVEVGTPITRTLTLTALGITKEQLPDIELPEIKGIRSYPDEKENNHLVRDGRVISQQTASYALLPQMPGTYTLPEVSVPWYNTKINRISYATLPARTITVTSSSNDVVNPLPAAPTSALPITEDPSSLNQQPILVNNTPVWLIIVSVIGYLLW
;
A
#
# COMPACT_ATOMS: atom_id res chain seq x y z
N MET A 1 35.84 -31.13 -24.56
CA MET A 1 35.03 -31.31 -23.34
C MET A 1 33.95 -30.25 -23.40
N ASP A 2 32.70 -30.66 -23.54
CA ASP A 2 31.55 -29.74 -23.62
C ASP A 2 31.14 -29.41 -22.17
N ASP A 3 31.72 -28.35 -21.61
CA ASP A 3 31.47 -27.91 -20.22
C ASP A 3 30.24 -26.96 -20.17
N THR A 4 29.23 -27.25 -20.98
CA THR A 4 27.98 -26.48 -21.02
C THR A 4 27.09 -26.93 -19.86
N VAL A 5 27.07 -26.18 -18.77
CA VAL A 5 26.02 -26.29 -17.75
C VAL A 5 24.78 -25.55 -18.27
N LYS A 6 23.78 -26.30 -18.75
CA LYS A 6 22.50 -25.73 -19.18
C LYS A 6 21.65 -25.39 -17.95
N GLY A 7 21.70 -24.13 -17.53
CA GLY A 7 20.66 -23.53 -16.68
C GLY A 7 20.74 -23.78 -15.18
N GLU A 8 21.71 -24.56 -14.68
CA GLU A 8 21.93 -24.71 -13.24
C GLU A 8 22.90 -23.63 -12.74
N GLN A 9 22.37 -22.62 -12.04
CA GLN A 9 23.18 -21.68 -11.25
C GLN A 9 23.59 -22.36 -9.94
N PRO A 10 24.81 -22.12 -9.41
CA PRO A 10 25.16 -22.55 -8.06
C PRO A 10 24.12 -22.07 -7.04
N ASP A 11 23.64 -22.99 -6.19
CA ASP A 11 22.81 -22.64 -5.03
C ASP A 11 23.68 -21.90 -4.01
N THR A 12 23.35 -20.64 -3.76
CA THR A 12 24.11 -19.73 -2.88
C THR A 12 23.44 -19.56 -1.52
N SER A 13 22.35 -20.28 -1.24
CA SER A 13 21.59 -20.14 0.01
C SER A 13 22.44 -20.36 1.26
N SER A 14 23.41 -21.28 1.19
CA SER A 14 24.37 -21.56 2.27
C SER A 14 25.25 -20.36 2.65
N LEU A 15 25.49 -19.43 1.72
CA LEU A 15 26.28 -18.23 1.98
C LEU A 15 25.53 -17.17 2.78
N LEU A 16 24.19 -17.16 2.71
CA LEU A 16 23.36 -16.11 3.34
C LEU A 16 23.47 -16.07 4.86
N LYS A 17 24.00 -17.14 5.47
CA LYS A 17 24.26 -17.20 6.91
C LYS A 17 25.35 -16.23 7.34
N ASP A 18 26.43 -16.16 6.56
CA ASP A 18 27.66 -15.49 6.97
C ASP A 18 28.01 -14.27 6.08
N PHE A 19 27.43 -14.23 4.87
CA PHE A 19 27.73 -13.22 3.85
C PHE A 19 26.49 -12.48 3.40
N VAL A 20 26.66 -11.18 3.15
CA VAL A 20 25.80 -10.44 2.24
C VAL A 20 26.19 -10.84 0.82
N VAL A 21 25.31 -11.59 0.17
CA VAL A 21 25.52 -12.13 -1.18
C VAL A 21 25.05 -11.12 -2.22
N GLY A 22 25.97 -10.71 -3.09
CA GLY A 22 25.70 -9.82 -4.22
C GLY A 22 24.95 -10.50 -5.36
N ARG A 23 24.67 -9.73 -6.42
CA ARG A 23 24.13 -10.32 -7.66
C ARG A 23 25.13 -11.30 -8.27
N THR A 24 24.63 -12.47 -8.67
CA THR A 24 25.39 -13.44 -9.46
C THR A 24 25.42 -12.97 -10.92
N SER A 25 26.61 -12.75 -11.47
CA SER A 25 26.80 -12.58 -12.91
C SER A 25 27.30 -13.88 -13.54
N VAL A 26 26.83 -14.19 -14.75
CA VAL A 26 27.27 -15.35 -15.52
C VAL A 26 27.88 -14.90 -16.83
N SER A 27 29.03 -15.47 -17.20
CA SER A 27 29.64 -15.29 -18.52
C SER A 27 29.96 -16.64 -19.13
N THR A 28 29.59 -16.84 -20.39
CA THR A 28 29.95 -18.05 -21.14
C THR A 28 30.90 -17.68 -22.27
N ARG A 29 32.06 -18.34 -22.32
CA ARG A 29 33.04 -18.21 -23.39
C ARG A 29 33.06 -19.49 -24.22
N THR A 30 32.89 -19.37 -25.54
CA THR A 30 33.07 -20.49 -26.47
C THR A 30 34.37 -20.28 -27.23
N ASN A 31 35.25 -21.27 -27.21
CA ASN A 31 36.50 -21.26 -27.96
C ASN A 31 36.49 -22.39 -29.01
N ILE A 32 36.96 -22.11 -30.21
CA ILE A 32 36.98 -23.07 -31.31
C ILE A 32 38.42 -23.12 -31.85
N ILE A 33 39.11 -24.23 -31.61
CA ILE A 33 40.50 -24.44 -32.05
C ILE A 33 40.55 -25.74 -32.86
N ASN A 34 40.98 -25.67 -34.13
CA ASN A 34 41.11 -26.82 -35.04
C ASN A 34 39.85 -27.71 -35.13
N GLY A 35 38.65 -27.11 -35.13
CA GLY A 35 37.38 -27.82 -35.18
C GLY A 35 36.92 -28.43 -33.84
N SER A 36 37.74 -28.34 -32.79
CA SER A 36 37.32 -28.68 -31.42
C SER A 36 36.68 -27.47 -30.75
N ILE A 37 35.45 -27.65 -30.25
CA ILE A 37 34.71 -26.64 -29.51
C ILE A 37 34.96 -26.89 -28.01
N SER A 38 35.40 -25.87 -27.28
CA SER A 38 35.33 -25.81 -25.82
C SER A 38 34.44 -24.66 -25.38
N LYS A 39 33.74 -24.84 -24.27
CA LYS A 39 32.90 -23.82 -23.64
C LYS A 39 33.27 -23.74 -22.18
N GLU A 40 33.30 -22.53 -21.65
CA GLU A 40 33.59 -22.23 -20.25
C GLU A 40 32.47 -21.32 -19.73
N THR A 41 31.86 -21.69 -18.61
CA THR A 41 30.87 -20.84 -17.93
C THR A 41 31.43 -20.40 -16.58
N THR A 42 31.50 -19.09 -16.36
CA THR A 42 31.99 -18.49 -15.11
C THR A 42 30.84 -17.78 -14.42
N TRP A 43 30.53 -18.21 -13.19
CA TRP A 43 29.69 -17.43 -12.28
C TRP A 43 30.59 -16.60 -11.37
N SER A 44 30.30 -15.30 -11.28
CA SER A 44 30.98 -14.38 -10.38
C SER A 44 29.98 -13.80 -9.39
N ILE A 45 30.28 -13.92 -8.10
CA ILE A 45 29.44 -13.53 -6.98
C ILE A 45 30.29 -12.67 -6.05
N LYS A 46 29.82 -11.45 -5.75
CA LYS A 46 30.47 -10.57 -4.78
C LYS A 46 29.97 -10.88 -3.37
N LEU A 47 30.89 -11.18 -2.46
CA LEU A 47 30.57 -11.46 -1.06
C LEU A 47 31.07 -10.33 -0.17
N MET A 48 30.29 -9.98 0.84
CA MET A 48 30.67 -9.02 1.89
C MET A 48 30.32 -9.60 3.25
N THR A 49 31.12 -9.30 4.27
CA THR A 49 30.81 -9.66 5.66
C THR A 49 30.55 -8.39 6.46
N ARG A 50 29.67 -8.48 7.47
CA ARG A 50 29.37 -7.36 8.37
C ARG A 50 30.46 -7.16 9.43
N THR A 51 31.14 -8.24 9.80
CA THR A 51 32.16 -8.27 10.83
C THR A 51 33.48 -8.83 10.29
N ALA A 52 34.57 -8.51 10.98
CA ALA A 52 35.83 -9.22 10.82
C ALA A 52 35.74 -10.62 11.44
N GLY A 53 36.58 -11.53 10.99
CA GLY A 53 36.60 -12.90 11.50
C GLY A 53 37.10 -13.91 10.49
N ASP A 54 37.10 -15.17 10.91
CA ASP A 54 37.41 -16.30 10.07
C ASP A 54 36.10 -16.88 9.51
N TYR A 55 36.03 -17.03 8.19
CA TYR A 55 34.86 -17.47 7.45
C TYR A 55 35.21 -18.66 6.55
N THR A 56 34.19 -19.42 6.15
CA THR A 56 34.36 -20.50 5.18
C THR A 56 33.34 -20.34 4.07
N ILE A 57 33.80 -20.23 2.83
CA ILE A 57 32.96 -20.46 1.66
C ILE A 57 32.80 -21.98 1.55
N PRO A 58 31.57 -22.51 1.64
CA PRO A 58 31.35 -23.95 1.57
C PRO A 58 31.69 -24.51 0.18
N ALA A 59 31.85 -25.82 0.11
CA ALA A 59 31.90 -26.52 -1.17
C ALA A 59 30.59 -26.31 -1.93
N PHE A 60 30.66 -26.00 -3.23
CA PHE A 60 29.50 -25.99 -4.11
C PHE A 60 29.54 -27.19 -5.04
N SER A 61 28.37 -27.72 -5.34
CA SER A 61 28.21 -28.82 -6.29
C SER A 61 27.31 -28.38 -7.44
N ILE A 62 27.78 -28.57 -8.67
CA ILE A 62 27.04 -28.25 -9.90
C ILE A 62 27.26 -29.40 -10.88
N ALA A 63 26.18 -29.95 -11.46
CA ALA A 63 26.26 -31.03 -12.44
C ALA A 63 27.18 -32.21 -12.04
N GLY A 64 27.20 -32.56 -10.74
CA GLY A 64 28.01 -33.67 -10.20
C GLY A 64 29.49 -33.36 -9.94
N VAL A 65 29.95 -32.14 -10.20
CA VAL A 65 31.30 -31.66 -9.86
C VAL A 65 31.23 -30.82 -8.58
N SER A 66 32.15 -31.04 -7.64
CA SER A 66 32.18 -30.32 -6.36
C SER A 66 33.49 -29.56 -6.17
N SER A 67 33.42 -28.37 -5.61
CA SER A 67 34.59 -27.58 -5.21
C SER A 67 35.08 -27.98 -3.81
N ALA A 68 36.33 -27.65 -3.48
CA ALA A 68 36.76 -27.63 -2.08
C ALA A 68 36.17 -26.38 -1.37
N PRO A 69 35.92 -26.45 -0.05
CA PRO A 69 35.62 -25.25 0.73
C PRO A 69 36.85 -24.31 0.79
N ILE A 70 36.61 -23.01 0.90
CA ILE A 70 37.65 -21.98 0.95
C ILE A 70 37.59 -21.28 2.31
N ALA A 71 38.65 -21.42 3.10
CA ALA A 71 38.81 -20.66 4.34
C ALA A 71 39.28 -19.24 4.03
N LEU A 72 38.64 -18.25 4.65
CA LEU A 72 38.91 -16.82 4.49
C LEU A 72 39.11 -16.18 5.85
N LYS A 73 40.06 -15.25 5.94
CA LYS A 73 40.23 -14.38 7.10
C LYS A 73 39.94 -12.94 6.70
N VAL A 74 38.86 -12.40 7.23
CA VAL A 74 38.46 -11.00 7.02
C VAL A 74 39.03 -10.16 8.16
N ALA A 75 39.91 -9.22 7.81
CA ALA A 75 40.48 -8.28 8.77
C ALA A 75 39.47 -7.18 9.15
N GLU A 76 39.66 -6.60 10.34
CA GLU A 76 38.95 -5.38 10.72
C GLU A 76 39.27 -4.24 9.74
N ARG A 77 38.25 -3.46 9.40
CA ARG A 77 38.42 -2.28 8.56
C ARG A 77 39.29 -1.28 9.32
N SER A 78 40.38 -0.82 8.70
CA SER A 78 41.23 0.21 9.30
C SER A 78 40.47 1.53 9.48
N LYS A 79 40.86 2.33 10.49
CA LYS A 79 40.26 3.64 10.74
C LYS A 79 40.39 4.60 9.54
N ASP A 80 41.48 4.51 8.78
CA ASP A 80 41.67 5.31 7.56
C ASP A 80 40.75 4.86 6.41
N ALA A 81 40.44 3.56 6.32
CA ALA A 81 39.46 3.05 5.35
C ALA A 81 38.01 3.37 5.76
N GLN A 82 37.73 3.53 7.06
CA GLN A 82 36.47 4.08 7.56
C GLN A 82 36.28 5.56 7.19
N GLN A 83 37.35 6.32 7.02
CA GLN A 83 37.32 7.72 6.57
C GLN A 83 37.21 7.89 5.05
N ASN A 84 37.21 6.80 4.27
CA ASN A 84 36.89 6.88 2.84
C ASN A 84 35.39 7.14 2.67
N ASN A 85 34.99 8.37 2.99
CA ASN A 85 33.61 8.85 3.02
C ASN A 85 33.05 9.04 1.61
N ASP A 86 33.67 8.53 0.54
CA ASP A 86 33.15 8.71 -0.82
C ASP A 86 31.87 7.93 -1.06
N ILE A 87 31.65 6.85 -0.30
CA ILE A 87 30.40 6.08 -0.35
C ILE A 87 30.03 5.52 1.02
N PHE A 88 28.81 5.77 1.47
CA PHE A 88 28.29 5.20 2.72
C PHE A 88 26.77 5.14 2.71
N ILE A 89 26.21 4.31 3.59
CA ILE A 89 24.76 4.16 3.75
C ILE A 89 24.40 4.65 5.15
N LYS A 90 23.39 5.50 5.23
CA LYS A 90 22.69 5.80 6.49
C LYS A 90 21.32 5.13 6.45
N ALA A 91 20.99 4.44 7.51
CA ALA A 91 19.68 3.85 7.69
C ALA A 91 19.07 4.34 9.00
N SER A 92 17.77 4.60 9.00
CA SER A 92 17.08 5.12 10.17
C SER A 92 15.61 4.72 10.13
N LEU A 93 15.05 4.48 11.30
CA LEU A 93 13.62 4.38 11.51
C LEU A 93 13.14 5.63 12.24
N ALA A 94 11.98 6.18 11.85
CA ALA A 94 11.46 7.41 12.45
C ALA A 94 11.16 7.28 13.96
N ASN A 95 10.74 6.09 14.40
CA ASN A 95 10.43 5.78 15.79
C ASN A 95 11.41 4.72 16.30
N ASP A 96 11.80 4.79 17.58
CA ASP A 96 12.65 3.80 18.26
C ASP A 96 11.88 2.58 18.77
N SER A 97 10.56 2.70 18.84
CA SER A 97 9.63 1.64 19.21
C SER A 97 8.35 1.70 18.37
N LEU A 98 7.76 0.54 18.14
CA LEU A 98 6.47 0.35 17.48
C LEU A 98 5.63 -0.63 18.30
N PHE A 99 4.32 -0.62 18.14
CA PHE A 99 3.46 -1.70 18.58
C PHE A 99 3.38 -2.81 17.52
N VAL A 100 2.98 -4.02 17.94
CA VAL A 100 2.61 -5.10 17.01
C VAL A 100 1.62 -4.56 15.97
N GLN A 101 1.90 -4.81 14.69
CA GLN A 101 1.13 -4.34 13.53
C GLN A 101 1.10 -2.81 13.31
N GLU A 102 1.78 -1.99 14.11
CA GLU A 102 2.00 -0.57 13.80
C GLU A 102 3.03 -0.43 12.68
N ALA A 103 2.70 0.35 11.66
CA ALA A 103 3.55 0.56 10.50
C ALA A 103 4.54 1.71 10.73
N GLY A 104 5.84 1.43 10.60
CA GLY A 104 6.91 2.42 10.61
C GLY A 104 7.50 2.68 9.22
N VAL A 105 8.19 3.81 9.08
CA VAL A 105 8.93 4.18 7.86
C VAL A 105 10.43 4.04 8.12
N TYR A 106 11.06 3.09 7.43
CA TYR A 106 12.49 2.86 7.44
C TYR A 106 13.13 3.51 6.22
N THR A 107 13.95 4.52 6.46
CA THR A 107 14.60 5.33 5.42
C THR A 107 16.04 4.89 5.26
N VAL A 108 16.42 4.63 4.01
CA VAL A 108 17.78 4.26 3.62
C VAL A 108 18.30 5.31 2.66
N LYS A 109 19.42 5.94 3.02
CA LYS A 109 20.12 6.93 2.21
C LYS A 109 21.49 6.40 1.81
N LEU A 110 21.72 6.23 0.52
CA LEU A 110 23.04 5.95 -0.04
C LEU A 110 23.70 7.28 -0.46
N TYR A 111 24.83 7.59 0.13
CA TYR A 111 25.64 8.77 -0.16
C TYR A 111 26.77 8.40 -1.12
N LEU A 112 26.91 9.15 -2.22
CA LEU A 112 27.91 8.94 -3.27
C LEU A 112 28.60 10.27 -3.63
N ALA A 113 29.90 10.38 -3.39
CA ALA A 113 30.71 11.55 -3.77
C ALA A 113 31.37 11.41 -5.17
N LYS A 114 31.15 10.29 -5.83
CA LYS A 114 31.73 9.93 -7.14
C LYS A 114 30.62 9.56 -8.12
N GLU A 115 30.94 9.64 -9.41
CA GLU A 115 30.00 9.26 -10.48
C GLU A 115 29.73 7.76 -10.43
N LEU A 116 28.48 7.39 -10.21
CA LEU A 116 28.00 6.02 -10.22
C LEU A 116 27.81 5.55 -11.67
N LEU A 117 28.44 4.44 -12.04
CA LEU A 117 28.22 3.80 -13.35
C LEU A 117 27.07 2.79 -13.27
N ASP A 118 27.13 1.92 -12.27
CA ASP A 118 26.07 0.96 -11.96
C ASP A 118 26.14 0.51 -10.50
N GLY A 119 25.04 0.01 -9.96
CA GLY A 119 25.03 -0.52 -8.61
C GLY A 119 23.70 -1.13 -8.21
N ASN A 120 23.74 -1.88 -7.12
CA ASN A 120 22.59 -2.51 -6.52
C ASN A 120 22.64 -2.29 -5.00
N LEU A 121 21.51 -1.88 -4.45
CA LEU A 121 21.27 -1.77 -3.02
C LEU A 121 20.32 -2.90 -2.62
N SER A 122 20.74 -3.74 -1.68
CA SER A 122 19.90 -4.84 -1.17
C SER A 122 18.67 -4.31 -0.43
N THR A 123 17.70 -5.17 -0.15
CA THR A 123 16.56 -4.82 0.70
C THR A 123 16.92 -5.00 2.17
N PRO A 124 16.36 -4.18 3.07
CA PRO A 124 16.44 -4.42 4.51
C PRO A 124 15.62 -5.66 4.88
N THR A 125 15.96 -6.28 6.01
CA THR A 125 15.23 -7.44 6.54
C THR A 125 15.10 -7.37 8.06
N MET A 126 14.00 -7.90 8.59
CA MET A 126 13.80 -8.09 10.03
C MET A 126 12.96 -9.35 10.24
N PRO A 127 13.34 -10.25 11.16
CA PRO A 127 12.49 -11.38 11.54
C PRO A 127 11.13 -10.92 12.07
N ASP A 128 10.09 -11.73 11.85
CA ASP A 128 8.72 -11.44 12.28
C ASP A 128 8.19 -10.06 11.84
N ALA A 129 8.61 -9.55 10.68
CA ALA A 129 8.07 -8.34 10.10
C ALA A 129 7.96 -8.39 8.59
N GLN A 130 6.96 -7.68 8.08
CA GLN A 130 6.79 -7.43 6.65
C GLN A 130 7.55 -6.15 6.31
N LEU A 131 8.46 -6.22 5.33
CA LEU A 131 9.13 -5.05 4.77
C LEU A 131 8.81 -4.93 3.29
N SER A 132 8.28 -3.78 2.89
CA SER A 132 7.97 -3.48 1.49
C SER A 132 8.46 -2.08 1.14
N GLN A 133 9.01 -1.90 -0.06
CA GLN A 133 9.38 -0.56 -0.52
C GLN A 133 8.11 0.26 -0.75
N ILE A 134 8.13 1.52 -0.33
CA ILE A 134 7.03 2.46 -0.54
C ILE A 134 7.51 3.66 -1.35
N GLY A 135 6.70 4.07 -2.32
CA GLY A 135 7.04 5.15 -3.24
C GLY A 135 8.20 4.82 -4.19
N LYS A 136 8.63 5.84 -4.93
CA LYS A 136 9.80 5.77 -5.82
C LYS A 136 11.03 6.23 -5.05
N GLN A 137 12.20 5.71 -5.43
CA GLN A 137 13.45 6.27 -4.92
C GLN A 137 13.57 7.74 -5.35
N THR A 138 14.16 8.55 -4.48
CA THR A 138 14.43 9.96 -4.76
C THR A 138 15.92 10.23 -4.77
N GLU A 139 16.34 11.24 -5.52
CA GLU A 139 17.73 11.62 -5.66
C GLU A 139 17.87 13.12 -5.43
N ASN A 140 18.77 13.50 -4.53
CA ASN A 140 19.12 14.89 -4.26
C ASN A 140 20.62 15.02 -4.01
N TYR A 141 21.10 16.26 -3.92
CA TYR A 141 22.48 16.52 -3.55
C TYR A 141 22.54 17.13 -2.15
N GLU A 142 23.40 16.58 -1.29
CA GLU A 142 23.68 17.09 0.05
C GLU A 142 25.17 17.50 0.15
N LEU A 143 25.49 18.51 0.96
CA LEU A 143 26.86 18.94 1.24
C LEU A 143 27.20 18.51 2.68
N ILE A 144 28.19 17.64 2.83
CA ILE A 144 28.65 17.14 4.14
C ILE A 144 30.15 17.39 4.22
N ASP A 145 30.59 18.12 5.25
CA ASP A 145 32.00 18.48 5.47
C ASP A 145 32.68 19.10 4.22
N GLY A 146 31.93 19.93 3.49
CA GLY A 146 32.42 20.59 2.26
C GLY A 146 32.49 19.67 1.03
N LYS A 147 32.10 18.40 1.14
CA LYS A 147 32.04 17.45 0.03
C LYS A 147 30.59 17.27 -0.44
N ARG A 148 30.39 17.31 -1.76
CA ARG A 148 29.07 17.13 -2.39
C ARG A 148 28.79 15.64 -2.59
N TYR A 149 27.60 15.22 -2.18
CA TYR A 149 27.10 13.85 -2.31
C TYR A 149 25.85 13.83 -3.15
N LEU A 150 25.77 12.93 -4.12
CA LEU A 150 24.49 12.41 -4.59
C LEU A 150 23.92 11.50 -3.50
N VAL A 151 22.69 11.76 -3.10
CA VAL A 151 21.99 11.01 -2.06
C VAL A 151 20.80 10.32 -2.71
N ILE A 152 20.85 8.99 -2.77
CA ILE A 152 19.76 8.16 -3.25
C ILE A 152 18.98 7.67 -2.04
N THR A 153 17.72 8.07 -1.92
CA THR A 153 16.85 7.72 -0.80
C THR A 153 15.83 6.67 -1.21
N ARG A 154 15.69 5.62 -0.40
CA ARG A 154 14.62 4.62 -0.48
C ARG A 154 13.92 4.51 0.86
N GLU A 155 12.60 4.44 0.81
CA GLU A 155 11.77 4.26 1.99
C GLU A 155 11.09 2.89 1.94
N TYR A 156 11.02 2.27 3.11
CA TYR A 156 10.41 0.97 3.32
C TYR A 156 9.36 1.09 4.42
N LEU A 157 8.19 0.51 4.17
CA LEU A 157 7.20 0.23 5.17
C LEU A 157 7.68 -0.96 6.00
N VAL A 158 7.74 -0.81 7.32
CA VAL A 158 8.08 -1.88 8.26
C VAL A 158 6.86 -2.15 9.13
N GLN A 159 6.35 -3.38 9.07
CA GLN A 159 5.20 -3.79 9.86
C GLN A 159 5.50 -5.07 10.68
N PRO A 160 5.75 -4.93 11.99
CA PRO A 160 6.11 -6.02 12.87
C PRO A 160 4.88 -6.89 13.20
N GLN A 161 5.10 -8.19 13.35
CA GLN A 161 4.05 -9.19 13.59
C GLN A 161 4.08 -9.75 15.01
N LYS A 162 5.20 -9.58 15.74
CA LYS A 162 5.37 -10.05 17.12
C LYS A 162 6.11 -9.05 17.98
N SER A 163 5.78 -9.04 19.26
CA SER A 163 6.44 -8.20 20.26
C SER A 163 7.81 -8.76 20.66
N GLY A 164 8.75 -7.90 20.97
CA GLY A 164 10.11 -8.26 21.36
C GLY A 164 11.14 -7.21 20.94
N SER A 165 12.41 -7.46 21.24
CA SER A 165 13.51 -6.64 20.74
C SER A 165 14.02 -7.23 19.43
N TYR A 166 14.05 -6.41 18.38
CA TYR A 166 14.47 -6.82 17.05
C TYR A 166 15.54 -5.89 16.49
N THR A 167 16.23 -6.37 15.47
CA THR A 167 17.21 -5.61 14.72
C THR A 167 16.81 -5.65 13.25
N ILE A 168 16.62 -4.47 12.65
CA ILE A 168 16.47 -4.31 11.21
C ILE A 168 17.86 -4.34 10.61
N GLN A 169 18.16 -5.39 9.83
CA GLN A 169 19.41 -5.50 9.10
C GLN A 169 19.43 -4.46 7.98
N ALA A 170 20.45 -3.61 8.00
CA ALA A 170 20.56 -2.54 7.04
C ALA A 170 20.98 -3.04 5.65
N PRO A 171 20.54 -2.37 4.59
CA PRO A 171 20.99 -2.69 3.24
C PRO A 171 22.49 -2.60 3.05
N ALA A 172 22.94 -3.32 2.05
CA ALA A 172 24.29 -3.24 1.53
C ALA A 172 24.27 -2.81 0.08
N PHE A 173 25.26 -2.02 -0.29
CA PHE A 173 25.46 -1.54 -1.64
C PHE A 173 26.68 -2.20 -2.27
N GLN A 174 26.54 -2.57 -3.53
CA GLN A 174 27.64 -2.98 -4.41
C GLN A 174 27.47 -2.30 -5.76
N GLY A 175 28.54 -1.72 -6.29
CA GLY A 175 28.48 -1.06 -7.58
C GLY A 175 29.85 -0.74 -8.16
N ARG A 176 29.86 0.00 -9.25
CA ARG A 176 31.06 0.53 -9.89
C ARG A 176 30.95 2.03 -10.02
N ILE A 177 32.02 2.73 -9.68
CA ILE A 177 32.14 4.17 -9.84
C ILE A 177 33.19 4.49 -10.89
N ARG A 178 33.09 5.69 -11.46
CA ARG A 178 34.15 6.31 -12.23
C ARG A 178 34.99 7.18 -11.31
N GLN A 179 36.30 6.90 -11.30
CA GLN A 179 37.30 7.76 -10.69
C GLN A 179 38.35 8.08 -11.75
N ASP A 180 38.36 9.34 -12.19
CA ASP A 180 39.15 9.80 -13.34
C ASP A 180 38.84 8.96 -14.59
N TYR A 181 39.84 8.25 -15.14
CA TYR A 181 39.69 7.34 -16.28
C TYR A 181 39.52 5.87 -15.88
N ARG A 182 39.49 5.56 -14.58
CA ARG A 182 39.39 4.19 -14.07
C ARG A 182 37.99 3.88 -13.58
N GLN A 183 37.58 2.64 -13.82
CA GLN A 183 36.39 2.07 -13.21
C GLN A 183 36.82 1.27 -11.98
N LEU A 184 36.20 1.58 -10.83
CA LEU A 184 36.51 0.91 -9.57
C LEU A 184 35.24 0.28 -8.99
N ASP A 185 35.37 -0.94 -8.51
CA ASP A 185 34.34 -1.59 -7.70
C ASP A 185 34.29 -0.94 -6.32
N VAL A 186 33.09 -0.62 -5.87
CA VAL A 186 32.84 -0.07 -4.53
C VAL A 186 31.73 -0.81 -3.83
N SER A 187 31.78 -0.80 -2.51
CA SER A 187 30.75 -1.34 -1.64
C SER A 187 30.57 -0.48 -0.40
N ALA A 188 29.37 -0.52 0.16
CA ALA A 188 29.05 0.11 1.42
C ALA A 188 28.09 -0.78 2.21
N LEU A 189 28.23 -0.79 3.53
CA LEU A 189 27.31 -1.45 4.45
C LEU A 189 26.63 -0.37 5.29
N GLY A 190 25.31 -0.46 5.43
CA GLY A 190 24.59 0.35 6.41
C GLY A 190 24.74 -0.21 7.82
N GLU A 191 24.49 0.64 8.80
CA GLU A 191 24.40 0.26 10.21
C GLU A 191 22.99 -0.26 10.52
N ASP A 192 22.93 -1.40 11.20
CA ASP A 192 21.67 -2.03 11.59
C ASP A 192 20.94 -1.17 12.64
N VAL A 193 19.61 -1.21 12.63
CA VAL A 193 18.77 -0.41 13.52
C VAL A 193 18.08 -1.32 14.53
N ASN A 194 18.31 -1.09 15.81
CA ASN A 194 17.58 -1.78 16.88
C ASN A 194 16.22 -1.12 17.09
N ILE A 195 15.20 -1.95 17.33
CA ILE A 195 13.82 -1.52 17.56
C ILE A 195 13.16 -2.38 18.63
N GLU A 196 12.37 -1.75 19.49
CA GLU A 196 11.49 -2.44 20.43
C GLU A 196 10.06 -2.53 19.86
N ILE A 197 9.51 -3.75 19.80
CA ILE A 197 8.13 -4.00 19.42
C ILE A 197 7.29 -4.29 20.68
N LYS A 198 6.37 -3.38 20.99
CA LYS A 198 5.46 -3.45 22.13
C LYS A 198 4.28 -4.38 21.83
N PRO A 199 3.81 -5.17 22.80
CA PRO A 199 2.67 -6.07 22.62
C PRO A 199 1.35 -5.31 22.50
N ILE A 200 0.32 -5.99 21.99
CA ILE A 200 -1.06 -5.54 22.07
C ILE A 200 -1.46 -5.52 23.56
N PRO A 201 -1.99 -4.42 24.11
CA PRO A 201 -2.47 -4.36 25.49
C PRO A 201 -3.56 -5.40 25.78
N ASN A 202 -3.47 -6.05 26.95
CA ASN A 202 -4.39 -7.13 27.33
C ASN A 202 -5.85 -6.68 27.53
N ASP A 203 -6.07 -5.39 27.76
CA ASP A 203 -7.36 -4.74 27.97
C ASP A 203 -8.00 -4.20 26.68
N TYR A 204 -7.31 -4.32 25.53
CA TYR A 204 -7.84 -3.85 24.26
C TYR A 204 -8.99 -4.74 23.76
N GLN A 205 -10.09 -4.09 23.35
CA GLN A 205 -11.27 -4.76 22.79
C GLN A 205 -11.59 -4.20 21.41
N GLY A 206 -12.03 -5.07 20.50
CA GLY A 206 -12.37 -4.72 19.13
C GLY A 206 -11.22 -4.89 18.14
N ALA A 207 -11.36 -4.29 16.95
CA ALA A 207 -10.35 -4.35 15.91
C ALA A 207 -9.08 -3.60 16.35
N TRP A 208 -7.94 -4.28 16.30
CA TRP A 208 -6.66 -3.71 16.72
C TRP A 208 -6.22 -2.61 15.74
N LEU A 209 -6.12 -1.38 16.24
CA LEU A 209 -5.77 -0.19 15.46
C LEU A 209 -4.73 0.66 16.22
N PRO A 210 -3.44 0.29 16.18
CA PRO A 210 -2.38 1.06 16.83
C PRO A 210 -2.05 2.28 15.97
N SER A 211 -2.43 3.46 16.44
CA SER A 211 -2.21 4.68 15.67
C SER A 211 -1.72 5.80 16.57
N GLU A 212 -1.02 6.78 15.99
CA GLU A 212 -0.70 8.02 16.72
C GLU A 212 -1.88 8.99 16.75
N LEU A 213 -2.69 8.97 15.69
CA LEU A 213 -3.83 9.85 15.48
C LEU A 213 -4.82 9.17 14.54
N VAL A 214 -6.09 9.14 14.94
CA VAL A 214 -7.20 8.78 14.08
C VAL A 214 -8.21 9.93 14.09
N SER A 215 -8.61 10.40 12.90
CA SER A 215 -9.72 11.32 12.70
C SER A 215 -10.82 10.66 11.89
N LEU A 216 -12.06 11.01 12.21
CA LEU A 216 -13.23 10.59 11.45
C LEU A 216 -14.01 11.84 11.11
N ASP A 217 -14.15 12.09 9.82
CA ASP A 217 -14.77 13.29 9.26
C ASP A 217 -15.96 12.87 8.38
N GLU A 218 -16.94 13.76 8.22
CA GLU A 218 -18.11 13.51 7.37
C GLU A 218 -18.40 14.67 6.42
N GLN A 219 -18.92 14.31 5.25
CA GLN A 219 -19.48 15.22 4.25
C GLN A 219 -20.81 14.68 3.76
N TRP A 220 -21.75 15.56 3.45
CA TRP A 220 -23.12 15.19 3.11
C TRP A 220 -23.62 16.00 1.92
N GLN A 221 -24.37 15.36 1.04
CA GLN A 221 -25.02 15.97 -0.11
C GLN A 221 -26.49 15.52 -0.21
N PRO A 222 -27.48 16.44 -0.27
CA PRO A 222 -27.35 17.89 -0.15
C PRO A 222 -26.88 18.34 1.26
N GLU A 223 -26.34 19.56 1.36
CA GLU A 223 -25.82 20.11 2.64
C GLU A 223 -26.95 20.41 3.64
N ASP A 224 -28.18 20.57 3.16
CA ASP A 224 -29.34 20.89 3.99
C ASP A 224 -29.73 19.72 4.91
N ASP A 225 -29.99 20.04 6.19
CA ASP A 225 -30.55 19.09 7.15
C ASP A 225 -32.05 18.82 6.93
N THR A 226 -32.65 19.43 5.91
CA THR A 226 -34.05 19.24 5.54
C THR A 226 -34.15 18.66 4.13
N VAL A 227 -34.78 17.50 4.00
CA VAL A 227 -34.92 16.80 2.71
C VAL A 227 -36.34 16.30 2.51
N GLU A 228 -36.77 16.12 1.26
CA GLU A 228 -38.07 15.50 0.99
C GLU A 228 -38.00 13.97 1.08
N VAL A 229 -39.11 13.33 1.46
CA VAL A 229 -39.26 11.87 1.40
C VAL A 229 -38.86 11.35 0.01
N GLY A 230 -38.05 10.31 -0.02
CA GLY A 230 -37.57 9.70 -1.26
C GLY A 230 -36.38 10.40 -1.91
N THR A 231 -35.91 11.53 -1.37
CA THR A 231 -34.67 12.17 -1.81
C THR A 231 -33.48 11.46 -1.15
N PRO A 232 -32.56 10.86 -1.92
CA PRO A 232 -31.38 10.22 -1.34
C PRO A 232 -30.41 11.28 -0.82
N ILE A 233 -29.80 10.99 0.33
CA ILE A 233 -28.72 11.77 0.92
C ILE A 233 -27.44 10.96 0.79
N THR A 234 -26.43 11.51 0.13
CA THR A 234 -25.11 10.89 0.07
C THR A 234 -24.31 11.35 1.29
N ARG A 235 -23.98 10.41 2.17
CA ARG A 235 -23.09 10.62 3.33
C ARG A 235 -21.73 10.00 3.01
N THR A 236 -20.70 10.83 2.88
CA THR A 236 -19.31 10.40 2.68
C THR A 236 -18.55 10.52 3.99
N LEU A 237 -17.99 9.41 4.46
CA LEU A 237 -17.19 9.33 5.67
C LEU A 237 -15.71 9.21 5.29
N THR A 238 -14.85 9.99 5.93
CA THR A 238 -13.41 9.94 5.74
C THR A 238 -12.74 9.59 7.05
N LEU A 239 -12.19 8.38 7.14
CA LEU A 239 -11.37 7.91 8.26
C LEU A 239 -9.90 8.07 7.90
N THR A 240 -9.16 8.87 8.67
CA THR A 240 -7.72 9.08 8.49
C THR A 240 -6.98 8.55 9.72
N ALA A 241 -5.94 7.76 9.52
CA ALA A 241 -5.13 7.18 10.59
C ALA A 241 -3.63 7.27 10.29
N LEU A 242 -2.81 7.52 11.32
CA LEU A 242 -1.35 7.56 11.23
C LEU A 242 -0.71 6.27 11.74
N GLY A 243 0.36 5.81 11.10
CA GLY A 243 1.16 4.68 11.58
C GLY A 243 0.50 3.30 11.36
N ILE A 244 -0.44 3.19 10.44
CA ILE A 244 -1.04 1.92 10.01
C ILE A 244 -1.05 1.83 8.49
N THR A 245 -1.23 0.64 7.94
CA THR A 245 -1.45 0.44 6.49
C THR A 245 -2.94 0.53 6.13
N LYS A 246 -3.22 0.76 4.85
CA LYS A 246 -4.59 0.88 4.33
C LYS A 246 -5.43 -0.39 4.50
N GLU A 247 -4.77 -1.54 4.58
CA GLU A 247 -5.38 -2.87 4.80
C GLU A 247 -5.85 -3.05 6.24
N GLN A 248 -5.35 -2.25 7.19
CA GLN A 248 -5.75 -2.28 8.60
C GLN A 248 -6.92 -1.37 8.93
N LEU A 249 -7.33 -0.49 8.01
CA LEU A 249 -8.45 0.41 8.23
C LEU A 249 -9.75 -0.40 8.39
N PRO A 250 -10.49 -0.23 9.50
CA PRO A 250 -11.72 -0.97 9.75
C PRO A 250 -12.84 -0.49 8.83
N ASP A 251 -13.80 -1.36 8.57
CA ASP A 251 -15.08 -0.94 8.01
C ASP A 251 -15.82 -0.04 9.00
N ILE A 252 -16.43 1.03 8.48
CA ILE A 252 -17.27 1.93 9.29
C ILE A 252 -18.69 1.41 9.21
N GLU A 253 -19.20 0.83 10.29
CA GLU A 253 -20.58 0.37 10.35
C GLU A 253 -21.50 1.52 10.75
N LEU A 254 -22.53 1.78 9.95
CA LEU A 254 -23.58 2.73 10.28
C LEU A 254 -24.68 2.03 11.09
N PRO A 255 -25.12 2.60 12.23
CA PRO A 255 -26.24 2.07 12.98
C PRO A 255 -27.53 2.16 12.18
N GLU A 256 -28.42 1.16 12.32
CA GLU A 256 -29.71 1.16 11.64
C GLU A 256 -30.64 2.25 12.19
N ILE A 257 -31.31 2.96 11.29
CA ILE A 257 -32.24 4.03 11.63
C ILE A 257 -33.62 3.68 11.08
N LYS A 258 -34.58 3.48 11.98
CA LYS A 258 -35.96 3.18 11.58
C LYS A 258 -36.51 4.33 10.72
N GLY A 259 -36.98 4.01 9.52
CA GLY A 259 -37.54 4.98 8.56
C GLY A 259 -36.54 5.53 7.54
N ILE A 260 -35.26 5.15 7.64
CA ILE A 260 -34.21 5.47 6.65
C ILE A 260 -33.55 4.16 6.20
N ARG A 261 -33.51 3.91 4.90
CA ARG A 261 -32.70 2.81 4.36
C ARG A 261 -31.30 3.31 4.03
N SER A 262 -30.27 2.61 4.49
CA SER A 262 -28.87 2.92 4.19
C SER A 262 -28.31 1.90 3.22
N TYR A 263 -27.65 2.36 2.17
CA TYR A 263 -26.97 1.53 1.19
C TYR A 263 -25.50 1.95 1.11
N PRO A 264 -24.54 1.05 1.32
CA PRO A 264 -23.14 1.35 1.02
C PRO A 264 -22.98 1.55 -0.49
N ASP A 265 -22.14 2.51 -0.87
CA ASP A 265 -21.80 2.82 -2.25
C ASP A 265 -20.32 2.50 -2.48
N GLU A 266 -19.50 3.50 -2.79
CA GLU A 266 -18.06 3.34 -3.00
C GLU A 266 -17.27 3.34 -1.69
N LYS A 267 -16.24 2.49 -1.64
CA LYS A 267 -15.21 2.48 -0.60
C LYS A 267 -13.83 2.48 -1.25
N GLU A 268 -13.00 3.44 -0.86
CA GLU A 268 -11.61 3.53 -1.30
C GLU A 268 -10.67 3.62 -0.10
N ASN A 269 -9.62 2.78 -0.10
CA ASN A 269 -8.57 2.82 0.90
C ASN A 269 -7.23 3.11 0.21
N ASN A 270 -6.50 4.10 0.73
CA ASN A 270 -5.17 4.45 0.26
C ASN A 270 -4.21 4.67 1.44
N HIS A 271 -2.91 4.66 1.16
CA HIS A 271 -1.90 5.11 2.11
C HIS A 271 -0.76 5.81 1.38
N LEU A 272 -0.08 6.70 2.08
CA LEU A 272 1.12 7.39 1.61
C LEU A 272 2.12 7.57 2.74
N VAL A 273 3.35 7.93 2.40
CA VAL A 273 4.35 8.38 3.38
C VAL A 273 4.53 9.89 3.26
N ARG A 274 4.50 10.57 4.39
CA ARG A 274 4.80 12.00 4.51
C ARG A 274 5.53 12.26 5.81
N ASP A 275 6.62 13.00 5.73
CA ASP A 275 7.45 13.39 6.88
C ASP A 275 7.86 12.20 7.77
N GLY A 276 8.20 11.06 7.15
CA GLY A 276 8.59 9.82 7.84
C GLY A 276 7.43 9.07 8.52
N ARG A 277 6.18 9.40 8.18
CA ARG A 277 4.98 8.79 8.76
C ARG A 277 4.11 8.16 7.68
N VAL A 278 3.54 7.01 8.00
CA VAL A 278 2.50 6.39 7.16
C VAL A 278 1.17 7.08 7.47
N ILE A 279 0.51 7.59 6.44
CA ILE A 279 -0.83 8.18 6.51
C ILE A 279 -1.74 7.29 5.70
N SER A 280 -2.71 6.67 6.36
CA SER A 280 -3.74 5.83 5.72
C SER A 280 -5.09 6.52 5.78
N GLN A 281 -5.82 6.47 4.67
CA GLN A 281 -7.14 7.08 4.56
C GLN A 281 -8.13 6.12 3.92
N GLN A 282 -9.33 6.06 4.48
CA GLN A 282 -10.49 5.36 3.93
C GLN A 282 -11.59 6.38 3.70
N THR A 283 -12.12 6.40 2.48
CA THR A 283 -13.32 7.15 2.11
C THR A 283 -14.43 6.16 1.80
N ALA A 284 -15.56 6.26 2.51
CA ALA A 284 -16.71 5.39 2.35
C ALA A 284 -17.99 6.20 2.20
N SER A 285 -18.73 5.99 1.11
CA SER A 285 -19.99 6.70 0.82
C SER A 285 -21.20 5.81 1.07
N TYR A 286 -22.27 6.41 1.61
CA TYR A 286 -23.53 5.75 1.92
C TYR A 286 -24.70 6.57 1.38
N ALA A 287 -25.61 5.92 0.65
CA ALA A 287 -26.86 6.52 0.23
C ALA A 287 -27.94 6.26 1.29
N LEU A 288 -28.38 7.32 1.96
CA LEU A 288 -29.45 7.30 2.94
C LEU A 288 -30.76 7.70 2.25
N LEU A 289 -31.76 6.82 2.27
CA LEU A 289 -33.07 7.04 1.66
C LEU A 289 -34.16 7.12 2.72
N PRO A 290 -34.61 8.34 3.09
CA PRO A 290 -35.73 8.52 4.00
C PRO A 290 -37.05 8.06 3.37
N GLN A 291 -37.84 7.30 4.11
CA GLN A 291 -39.07 6.68 3.62
C GLN A 291 -40.36 7.33 4.15
N MET A 292 -40.29 8.06 5.26
CA MET A 292 -41.46 8.67 5.90
C MET A 292 -41.12 10.09 6.37
N PRO A 293 -42.07 11.03 6.36
CA PRO A 293 -41.84 12.37 6.89
C PRO A 293 -41.67 12.31 8.41
N GLY A 294 -40.84 13.20 8.95
CA GLY A 294 -40.54 13.26 10.37
C GLY A 294 -39.11 13.71 10.67
N THR A 295 -38.79 13.82 11.95
CA THR A 295 -37.45 14.18 12.42
C THR A 295 -36.70 12.92 12.83
N TYR A 296 -35.53 12.68 12.23
CA TYR A 296 -34.69 11.52 12.50
C TYR A 296 -33.40 11.96 13.18
N THR A 297 -32.96 11.18 14.17
CA THR A 297 -31.64 11.36 14.78
C THR A 297 -30.73 10.24 14.31
N LEU A 298 -29.69 10.62 13.58
CA LEU A 298 -28.57 9.76 13.25
C LEU A 298 -27.71 9.62 14.51
N PRO A 299 -27.45 8.39 14.97
CA PRO A 299 -26.62 8.17 16.15
C PRO A 299 -25.17 8.61 15.91
N GLU A 300 -24.46 8.82 17.00
CA GLU A 300 -23.00 8.97 17.00
C GLU A 300 -22.35 7.73 16.36
N VAL A 301 -21.35 7.94 15.52
CA VAL A 301 -20.50 6.88 14.96
C VAL A 301 -19.13 7.00 15.61
N SER A 302 -18.64 5.92 16.21
CA SER A 302 -17.36 5.91 16.92
C SER A 302 -16.45 4.79 16.44
N VAL A 303 -15.19 5.11 16.15
CA VAL A 303 -14.14 4.12 15.85
C VAL A 303 -13.16 4.09 17.03
N PRO A 304 -13.08 2.97 17.78
CA PRO A 304 -12.07 2.81 18.82
C PRO A 304 -10.69 2.58 18.19
N TRP A 305 -9.66 3.14 18.80
CA TRP A 305 -8.27 2.94 18.39
C TRP A 305 -7.34 3.04 19.60
N TYR A 306 -6.19 2.38 19.51
CA TYR A 306 -5.17 2.48 20.55
C TYR A 306 -4.22 3.62 20.22
N ASN A 307 -4.19 4.66 21.06
CA ASN A 307 -3.30 5.79 20.85
C ASN A 307 -1.89 5.47 21.35
N THR A 308 -0.96 5.33 20.42
CA THR A 308 0.44 4.93 20.68
C THR A 308 1.28 6.03 21.32
N LYS A 309 0.81 7.29 21.34
CA LYS A 309 1.48 8.42 22.01
C LYS A 309 1.12 8.54 23.49
N ILE A 310 -0.14 8.31 23.84
CA ILE A 310 -0.62 8.41 25.23
C ILE A 310 -0.93 7.05 25.88
N ASN A 311 -0.70 5.95 25.15
CA ASN A 311 -0.83 4.57 25.62
C ASN A 311 -2.21 4.26 26.23
N ARG A 312 -3.29 4.62 25.53
CA ARG A 312 -4.66 4.30 25.94
C ARG A 312 -5.61 4.25 24.75
N ILE A 313 -6.74 3.59 24.95
CA ILE A 313 -7.85 3.59 23.99
C ILE A 313 -8.38 5.03 23.84
N SER A 314 -8.57 5.44 22.60
CA SER A 314 -9.20 6.69 22.19
C SER A 314 -10.28 6.41 21.15
N TYR A 315 -11.14 7.39 20.89
CA TYR A 315 -12.25 7.24 19.96
C TYR A 315 -12.22 8.39 18.95
N ALA A 316 -12.33 8.05 17.67
CA ALA A 316 -12.67 9.02 16.63
C ALA A 316 -14.18 9.00 16.45
N THR A 317 -14.85 10.13 16.68
CA THR A 317 -16.31 10.19 16.82
C THR A 317 -16.92 11.21 15.86
N LEU A 318 -17.99 10.80 15.16
CA LEU A 318 -18.90 11.72 14.48
C LEU A 318 -20.11 11.95 15.38
N PRO A 319 -20.42 13.20 15.75
CA PRO A 319 -21.53 13.49 16.65
C PRO A 319 -22.87 13.06 16.06
N ALA A 320 -23.83 12.80 16.94
CA ALA A 320 -25.21 12.57 16.52
C ALA A 320 -25.75 13.79 15.75
N ARG A 321 -26.47 13.54 14.66
CA ARG A 321 -27.03 14.57 13.77
C ARG A 321 -28.53 14.40 13.63
N THR A 322 -29.26 15.50 13.56
CA THR A 322 -30.71 15.48 13.33
C THR A 322 -31.02 15.94 11.92
N ILE A 323 -31.85 15.18 11.20
CA ILE A 323 -32.39 15.57 9.90
C ILE A 323 -33.92 15.66 9.96
N THR A 324 -34.49 16.58 9.19
CA THR A 324 -35.94 16.75 9.05
C THR A 324 -36.35 16.30 7.65
N VAL A 325 -37.29 15.37 7.60
CA VAL A 325 -37.80 14.84 6.33
C VAL A 325 -39.20 15.39 6.12
N THR A 326 -39.37 16.23 5.10
CA THR A 326 -40.66 16.81 4.71
C THR A 326 -41.40 15.88 3.76
N SER A 327 -42.73 15.90 3.78
CA SER A 327 -43.53 15.21 2.77
C SER A 327 -43.16 15.71 1.37
N SER A 328 -43.12 14.82 0.40
CA SER A 328 -42.93 15.21 -0.99
C SER A 328 -44.19 15.96 -1.48
N SER A 329 -44.00 17.09 -2.16
CA SER A 329 -45.11 17.89 -2.70
C SER A 329 -45.87 17.23 -3.87
N ASN A 330 -45.48 16.00 -4.23
CA ASN A 330 -46.12 15.20 -5.28
C ASN A 330 -47.28 14.32 -4.78
N ASP A 331 -47.51 14.22 -3.47
CA ASP A 331 -48.78 13.75 -2.93
C ASP A 331 -49.80 14.89 -2.93
N VAL A 332 -50.21 15.32 -4.12
CA VAL A 332 -51.52 15.96 -4.26
C VAL A 332 -52.53 14.88 -3.92
N VAL A 333 -53.02 14.90 -2.68
CA VAL A 333 -54.22 14.18 -2.29
C VAL A 333 -55.30 14.60 -3.27
N ASN A 334 -55.56 13.78 -4.29
CA ASN A 334 -56.71 13.95 -5.16
C ASN A 334 -57.93 13.85 -4.22
N PRO A 335 -58.70 14.92 -4.00
CA PRO A 335 -59.88 14.81 -3.16
C PRO A 335 -60.77 13.76 -3.80
N LEU A 336 -61.09 12.73 -3.00
CA LEU A 336 -62.03 11.68 -3.37
C LEU A 336 -63.28 12.34 -3.98
N PRO A 337 -63.70 11.98 -5.21
CA PRO A 337 -64.92 12.54 -5.78
C PRO A 337 -66.05 12.26 -4.80
N ALA A 338 -66.76 13.31 -4.38
CA ALA A 338 -67.98 13.15 -3.60
C ALA A 338 -68.91 12.21 -4.35
N ALA A 339 -69.35 11.14 -3.67
CA ALA A 339 -70.26 10.16 -4.25
C ALA A 339 -71.54 10.88 -4.73
N PRO A 340 -71.96 10.71 -5.99
CA PRO A 340 -73.25 11.24 -6.44
C PRO A 340 -74.37 10.48 -5.72
N THR A 341 -75.28 11.24 -5.10
CA THR A 341 -76.51 10.72 -4.53
C THR A 341 -77.32 10.05 -5.63
N SER A 342 -77.65 8.77 -5.41
CA SER A 342 -78.46 7.96 -6.31
C SER A 342 -79.90 8.49 -6.32
N ALA A 343 -80.36 8.94 -7.49
CA ALA A 343 -81.77 8.97 -7.84
C ALA A 343 -81.94 8.14 -9.11
N LEU A 344 -82.62 7.00 -8.98
CA LEU A 344 -83.09 6.20 -10.12
C LEU A 344 -84.14 7.02 -10.90
N PRO A 345 -84.16 6.91 -12.24
CA PRO A 345 -85.09 5.95 -12.83
C PRO A 345 -84.58 5.21 -14.08
N ILE A 346 -84.93 3.92 -14.09
CA ILE A 346 -85.35 3.03 -15.18
C ILE A 346 -85.46 3.65 -16.59
N THR A 347 -84.87 3.00 -17.61
CA THR A 347 -85.55 2.25 -18.70
C THR A 347 -84.70 2.17 -19.98
N GLU A 348 -84.54 0.92 -20.45
CA GLU A 348 -84.32 0.39 -21.82
C GLU A 348 -83.01 0.59 -22.62
N ASP A 349 -82.46 -0.59 -22.98
CA ASP A 349 -81.55 -1.02 -24.05
C ASP A 349 -82.07 -0.64 -25.47
N PRO A 350 -81.41 -0.93 -26.63
CA PRO A 350 -80.07 -1.50 -26.86
C PRO A 350 -79.26 -0.83 -28.00
N SER A 351 -78.04 -1.36 -28.22
CA SER A 351 -77.33 -1.50 -29.51
C SER A 351 -76.11 -0.57 -29.75
N SER A 352 -74.91 -1.14 -29.74
CA SER A 352 -74.19 -1.59 -30.95
C SER A 352 -72.65 -1.57 -30.81
N LEU A 353 -72.07 -2.72 -31.14
CA LEU A 353 -70.86 -2.98 -31.95
C LEU A 353 -69.55 -2.22 -31.67
N ASN A 354 -68.59 -3.00 -31.16
CA ASN A 354 -67.34 -3.35 -31.87
C ASN A 354 -66.30 -2.22 -32.10
N GLN A 355 -65.17 -2.29 -31.38
CA GLN A 355 -63.83 -2.33 -31.99
C GLN A 355 -62.70 -2.54 -30.97
N GLN A 356 -61.79 -3.46 -31.29
CA GLN A 356 -60.53 -3.73 -30.61
C GLN A 356 -59.49 -2.64 -30.92
N PRO A 357 -58.55 -2.33 -30.02
CA PRO A 357 -57.47 -1.39 -30.30
C PRO A 357 -56.33 -2.05 -31.10
N ILE A 358 -55.89 -1.38 -32.17
CA ILE A 358 -54.66 -1.68 -32.90
C ILE A 358 -53.50 -0.97 -32.18
N LEU A 359 -52.54 -1.75 -31.67
CA LEU A 359 -51.25 -1.25 -31.15
C LEU A 359 -50.34 -0.93 -32.35
N VAL A 360 -50.10 0.36 -32.60
CA VAL A 360 -49.04 0.82 -33.52
C VAL A 360 -47.79 1.10 -32.69
N ASN A 361 -46.82 0.19 -32.76
CA ASN A 361 -45.54 0.31 -32.11
C ASN A 361 -44.60 1.14 -33.00
N ASN A 362 -44.28 2.37 -32.62
CA ASN A 362 -43.39 3.25 -33.39
C ASN A 362 -42.14 3.57 -32.55
N THR A 363 -41.09 2.76 -32.70
CA THR A 363 -39.77 3.03 -32.11
C THR A 363 -38.92 3.90 -33.05
N PRO A 364 -38.24 4.94 -32.52
CA PRO A 364 -37.73 6.04 -33.35
C PRO A 364 -36.28 5.84 -33.85
N VAL A 365 -36.04 6.19 -35.12
CA VAL A 365 -34.82 5.91 -35.92
C VAL A 365 -33.59 6.78 -35.55
N TRP A 366 -33.68 7.66 -34.55
CA TRP A 366 -32.55 8.51 -34.14
C TRP A 366 -31.52 7.83 -33.20
N LEU A 367 -31.77 6.59 -32.77
CA LEU A 367 -30.86 5.82 -31.91
C LEU A 367 -29.71 5.10 -32.65
N ILE A 368 -29.54 5.28 -33.98
CA ILE A 368 -28.52 4.56 -34.78
C ILE A 368 -27.33 5.42 -35.24
N ILE A 369 -27.29 6.73 -34.96
CA ILE A 369 -26.24 7.62 -35.52
C ILE A 369 -25.15 8.09 -34.52
N VAL A 370 -25.19 7.72 -33.24
CA VAL A 370 -24.12 8.11 -32.28
C VAL A 370 -23.07 7.01 -32.04
N SER A 371 -23.30 5.79 -32.50
CA SER A 371 -22.41 4.63 -32.27
C SER A 371 -21.25 4.46 -33.27
N VAL A 372 -20.98 5.43 -34.16
CA VAL A 372 -19.89 5.32 -35.17
C VAL A 372 -18.79 6.40 -35.06
N ILE A 373 -18.93 7.44 -34.21
CA ILE A 373 -17.90 8.50 -34.10
C ILE A 373 -16.92 8.31 -32.92
N GLY A 374 -17.19 7.37 -32.01
CA GLY A 374 -16.34 7.12 -30.83
C GLY A 374 -15.10 6.23 -31.05
N TYR A 375 -14.90 5.65 -32.23
CA TYR A 375 -13.83 4.66 -32.48
C TYR A 375 -12.66 5.16 -33.34
N LEU A 376 -12.52 6.48 -33.52
CA LEU A 376 -11.46 7.04 -34.37
C LEU A 376 -10.63 8.15 -33.71
N LEU A 377 -10.63 8.26 -32.37
CA LEU A 377 -9.68 9.10 -31.63
C LEU A 377 -9.46 8.57 -30.19
N TRP A 378 -8.77 7.43 -30.05
CA TRP A 378 -7.70 7.21 -29.05
C TRP A 378 -6.87 5.98 -29.41
#